data_AF-A0AAU9VFI8-F1
#
_entry.id   AF-A0AAU9VFI8-F1
#
_cell.length_a   1.000
_cell.length_b   1.000
_cell.length_c   1.000
_cell.angle_alpha   90.00
_cell.angle_beta   90.00
_cell.angle_gamma   90.00
#
_symmetry.space_group_name_H-M   'P 1'
#
loop_
_entity.id
_entity.type
_entity.pdbx_description
1 polymer ?
#
loop_
_entity_poly.entity_id
_entity_poly.type
_entity_poly.pdbx_seq_one_letter_code
_entity_poly.pdbx_strand_id
1 'polypeptide(L)'
;MYLPTSLLLFQVQKLTALIKELESKHLLQGEDSEILASINIKLKDLVGRQLSKIKKFPLKKKYSPALRSFALTLYYFSPYVGKTFDTCLRHPITISKWTETVDGEAGFTAEAFKILKHKNNISGKQALCSLMMDVIATRKNLEWDGNTYHGYVDLRL
;
A
#
# COMPACT_ATOMS: atom_id res chain seq x y z
N MET A 1 -7.21 22.57 -16.35
CA MET A 1 -7.90 21.41 -16.96
C MET A 1 -8.89 20.86 -15.91
N TYR A 2 -10.11 21.42 -15.88
CA TYR A 2 -11.13 21.04 -14.90
C TYR A 2 -11.89 19.81 -15.41
N LEU A 3 -11.89 18.71 -14.67
CA LEU A 3 -12.79 17.59 -14.92
C LEU A 3 -14.24 18.03 -14.65
N PRO A 4 -15.23 17.60 -15.44
CA PRO A 4 -16.59 18.08 -15.33
C PRO A 4 -17.25 17.46 -14.08
N THR A 5 -17.38 18.27 -13.04
CA THR A 5 -18.00 17.94 -11.75
C THR A 5 -19.43 17.42 -11.89
N SER A 6 -20.15 17.79 -12.96
CA SER A 6 -21.50 17.34 -13.27
C SER A 6 -21.62 15.83 -13.52
N LEU A 7 -20.63 15.22 -14.19
CA LEU A 7 -20.62 13.80 -14.53
C LEU A 7 -20.39 12.93 -13.28
N LEU A 8 -19.53 13.39 -12.37
CA LEU A 8 -19.31 12.75 -11.08
C LEU A 8 -20.56 12.82 -10.21
N LEU A 9 -21.22 13.98 -10.16
CA LEU A 9 -22.45 14.17 -9.39
C LEU A 9 -23.57 13.24 -9.88
N PHE A 10 -23.73 13.10 -11.20
CA PHE A 10 -24.71 12.21 -11.81
C PHE A 10 -24.45 10.73 -11.48
N GLN A 11 -23.19 10.30 -11.49
CA GLN A 11 -22.84 8.93 -11.11
C GLN A 11 -23.09 8.65 -9.62
N VAL A 12 -22.82 9.63 -8.75
CA VAL A 12 -23.10 9.53 -7.32
C VAL A 12 -24.60 9.42 -7.07
N GLN A 13 -25.41 10.25 -7.73
CA GLN A 13 -26.88 10.17 -7.65
C GLN A 13 -27.42 8.80 -8.08
N LYS A 14 -26.90 8.26 -9.19
CA LYS A 14 -27.30 6.93 -9.67
C LYS A 14 -26.96 5.81 -8.69
N LEU A 15 -25.80 5.89 -8.02
CA LEU A 15 -25.40 4.94 -6.99
C LEU A 15 -26.30 5.05 -5.75
N THR A 16 -26.64 6.26 -5.31
CA THR A 16 -27.55 6.45 -4.17
C THR A 16 -28.96 5.94 -4.44
N ALA A 17 -29.45 6.07 -5.67
CA ALA A 17 -30.74 5.53 -6.07
C ALA A 17 -30.75 3.99 -6.08
N LEU A 18 -29.66 3.37 -6.57
CA LEU A 18 -29.48 1.91 -6.55
C LEU A 18 -29.43 1.34 -5.12
N ILE A 19 -28.78 2.04 -4.18
CA ILE A 19 -28.72 1.61 -2.79
C ILE A 19 -30.13 1.58 -2.18
N LYS A 20 -30.92 2.64 -2.38
CA LYS A 20 -32.33 2.69 -1.93
C LYS A 20 -33.19 1.61 -2.56
N GLU A 21 -32.95 1.30 -3.84
CA GLU A 21 -33.68 0.22 -4.52
C GLU A 21 -33.35 -1.15 -3.90
N LEU A 22 -32.08 -1.41 -3.56
CA LEU A 22 -31.65 -2.66 -2.95
C LEU A 22 -32.15 -2.82 -1.50
N GLU A 23 -32.23 -1.73 -0.73
CA GLU A 23 -32.87 -1.69 0.59
C GLU A 23 -34.37 -2.03 0.49
N SER A 24 -35.08 -1.44 -0.48
CA SER A 24 -36.51 -1.69 -0.69
C SER A 24 -36.83 -3.14 -1.09
N LYS A 25 -35.85 -3.85 -1.67
CA LYS A 25 -35.95 -5.27 -2.05
C LYS A 25 -35.54 -6.23 -0.93
N HIS A 26 -35.24 -5.73 0.28
CA HIS A 26 -34.68 -6.51 1.41
C HIS A 26 -33.39 -7.27 1.08
N LEU A 27 -32.63 -6.80 0.08
CA LEU A 27 -31.36 -7.40 -0.33
C LEU A 27 -30.15 -6.84 0.45
N LEU A 28 -30.37 -5.78 1.22
CA LEU A 28 -29.42 -5.17 2.15
C LEU A 28 -30.15 -4.94 3.48
N GLN A 29 -29.57 -5.35 4.61
CA GLN A 29 -30.10 -5.06 5.94
C GLN A 29 -29.29 -3.95 6.60
N GLY A 30 -29.96 -2.98 7.23
CA GLY A 30 -29.43 -1.87 8.04
C GLY A 30 -27.93 -1.57 7.91
N GLU A 31 -27.10 -2.28 8.67
CA GLU A 31 -25.63 -2.15 8.71
C GLU A 31 -24.95 -2.30 7.35
N ASP A 32 -25.42 -3.18 6.46
CA ASP A 32 -24.84 -3.44 5.14
C ASP A 32 -24.85 -2.18 4.25
N SER A 33 -25.91 -1.37 4.36
CA SER A 33 -26.06 -0.14 3.58
C SER A 33 -25.14 0.96 4.08
N GLU A 34 -25.01 1.11 5.40
CA GLU A 34 -24.09 2.06 6.04
C GLU A 34 -22.62 1.70 5.76
N ILE A 35 -22.29 0.41 5.75
CA ILE A 35 -20.97 -0.10 5.34
C ILE A 35 -20.72 0.25 3.87
N LEU A 36 -21.66 -0.02 2.97
CA LEU A 36 -21.50 0.29 1.54
C LEU A 36 -21.37 1.80 1.27
N ALA A 37 -22.11 2.64 2.01
CA ALA A 37 -22.02 4.10 1.92
C ALA A 37 -20.69 4.64 2.48
N SER A 38 -20.11 3.96 3.48
CA SER A 38 -18.83 4.34 4.10
C SER A 38 -17.59 3.79 3.38
N ILE A 39 -17.75 2.91 2.38
CA ILE A 39 -16.64 2.46 1.52
C ILE A 39 -16.08 3.67 0.75
N ASN A 40 -15.02 4.25 1.31
CA ASN A 40 -14.24 5.29 0.67
C ASN A 40 -13.71 4.80 -0.68
N ILE A 41 -13.57 5.70 -1.65
CA ILE A 41 -12.99 5.47 -2.98
C ILE A 41 -11.66 4.68 -2.90
N LYS A 42 -10.88 4.88 -1.81
CA LYS A 42 -9.63 4.15 -1.54
C LYS A 42 -9.82 2.64 -1.33
N LEU A 43 -10.96 2.21 -0.77
CA LEU A 43 -11.29 0.80 -0.50
C LEU A 43 -12.02 0.12 -1.66
N LYS A 44 -12.54 0.88 -2.64
CA LYS A 44 -13.27 0.33 -3.80
C LYS A 44 -12.45 -0.68 -4.60
N ASP A 45 -11.15 -0.41 -4.79
CA ASP A 45 -10.26 -1.34 -5.51
C ASP A 45 -10.05 -2.64 -4.71
N LEU A 46 -9.88 -2.54 -3.38
CA LEU A 46 -9.75 -3.70 -2.49
C LEU A 46 -11.02 -4.56 -2.50
N VAL A 47 -12.18 -3.96 -2.23
CA VAL A 47 -13.47 -4.66 -2.18
C VAL A 47 -13.80 -5.28 -3.53
N GLY A 48 -13.62 -4.54 -4.62
CA GLY A 48 -13.85 -5.06 -5.97
C GLY A 48 -12.99 -6.28 -6.30
N ARG A 49 -11.71 -6.26 -5.91
CA ARG A 49 -10.79 -7.40 -6.08
C ARG A 49 -11.18 -8.58 -5.20
N GLN A 50 -11.57 -8.35 -3.95
CA GLN A 50 -12.03 -9.40 -3.05
C GLN A 50 -13.28 -10.09 -3.61
N LEU A 51 -14.24 -9.30 -4.10
CA LEU A 51 -15.45 -9.83 -4.75
C LEU A 51 -15.12 -10.64 -6.01
N SER A 52 -14.20 -10.15 -6.86
CA SER A 52 -13.74 -10.91 -8.04
C SER A 52 -13.10 -12.24 -7.65
N LYS A 53 -12.29 -12.27 -6.58
CA LYS A 53 -11.66 -13.49 -6.07
C LYS A 53 -12.72 -14.50 -5.59
N ILE A 54 -13.69 -14.05 -4.77
CA ILE A 54 -14.78 -14.89 -4.26
C ILE A 54 -15.60 -15.48 -5.41
N LYS A 55 -15.93 -14.65 -6.42
CA LYS A 55 -16.68 -15.08 -7.62
C LYS A 55 -15.83 -15.84 -8.65
N LYS A 56 -14.56 -16.10 -8.36
CA LYS A 56 -13.59 -16.76 -9.27
C LYS A 56 -13.45 -16.07 -10.63
N PHE A 57 -13.66 -14.76 -10.68
CA PHE A 57 -13.38 -13.95 -11.86
C PHE A 57 -11.91 -13.59 -11.98
N PRO A 58 -11.40 -13.35 -13.20
CA PRO A 58 -10.02 -12.94 -13.40
C PRO A 58 -9.70 -11.63 -12.67
N LEU A 59 -8.67 -11.67 -11.83
CA LEU A 59 -8.20 -10.50 -11.09
C LEU A 59 -7.40 -9.56 -11.98
N LYS A 60 -7.60 -8.24 -11.79
CA LYS A 60 -6.81 -7.21 -12.47
C LYS A 60 -5.34 -7.33 -12.08
N LYS A 61 -4.45 -7.37 -13.09
CA LYS A 61 -2.99 -7.48 -12.90
C LYS A 61 -2.37 -6.26 -12.20
N LYS A 62 -2.86 -5.05 -12.52
CA LYS A 62 -2.30 -3.77 -12.03
C LYS A 62 -3.02 -3.29 -10.77
N TYR A 63 -2.26 -3.03 -9.72
CA TYR A 63 -2.76 -2.50 -8.45
C TYR A 63 -2.77 -0.97 -8.49
N SER A 64 -3.78 -0.35 -7.89
CA SER A 64 -3.73 1.10 -7.68
C SER A 64 -2.61 1.47 -6.71
N PRO A 65 -2.03 2.68 -6.81
CA PRO A 65 -0.99 3.13 -5.89
C PRO A 65 -1.41 3.05 -4.42
N ALA A 66 -2.65 3.45 -4.11
CA ALA A 66 -3.20 3.40 -2.75
C ALA A 66 -3.27 1.95 -2.21
N LEU A 67 -3.72 1.00 -3.03
CA LEU A 67 -3.79 -0.40 -2.65
C LEU A 67 -2.39 -1.03 -2.50
N ARG A 68 -1.43 -0.63 -3.35
CA ARG A 68 -0.02 -1.06 -3.23
C ARG A 68 0.59 -0.56 -1.93
N SER A 69 0.40 0.72 -1.58
CA SER A 69 0.86 1.28 -0.30
C SER A 69 0.22 0.55 0.88
N PHE A 70 -1.10 0.35 0.87
CA PHE A 70 -1.80 -0.39 1.92
C PHE A 70 -1.26 -1.82 2.10
N ALA A 71 -1.07 -2.56 1.00
CA ALA A 71 -0.55 -3.92 1.02
C ALA A 71 0.89 -4.00 1.56
N LEU A 72 1.76 -3.05 1.17
CA LEU A 72 3.13 -2.97 1.68
C LEU A 72 3.13 -2.67 3.17
N THR A 73 2.38 -1.66 3.61
CA THR A 73 2.22 -1.32 5.02
C THR A 73 1.77 -2.53 5.83
N LEU A 74 0.70 -3.20 5.38
CA LEU A 74 0.18 -4.38 6.08
C LEU A 74 1.22 -5.51 6.17
N TYR A 75 1.98 -5.77 5.10
CA TYR A 75 3.02 -6.79 5.08
C TYR A 75 4.16 -6.49 6.07
N TYR A 76 4.64 -5.24 6.13
CA TYR A 76 5.71 -4.85 7.05
C TYR A 76 5.28 -4.85 8.52
N PHE A 77 4.02 -4.49 8.81
CA PHE A 77 3.49 -4.56 10.17
C PHE A 77 3.13 -5.97 10.60
N SER A 78 2.57 -6.78 9.70
CA SER A 78 2.18 -8.15 10.00
C SER A 78 2.19 -9.02 8.74
N PRO A 79 3.29 -9.75 8.46
CA PRO A 79 3.37 -10.64 7.31
C PRO A 79 2.40 -11.84 7.42
N TYR A 80 1.87 -12.09 8.62
CA TYR A 80 0.93 -13.17 8.90
C TYR A 80 -0.46 -12.90 8.33
N VAL A 81 -0.90 -11.65 8.26
CA VAL A 81 -2.26 -11.31 7.79
C VAL A 81 -2.50 -11.79 6.36
N GLY A 82 -1.50 -11.70 5.48
CA GLY A 82 -1.62 -12.19 4.11
C GLY A 82 -1.67 -13.72 3.97
N LYS A 83 -1.18 -14.46 4.98
CA LYS A 83 -1.19 -15.93 5.01
C LYS A 83 -2.43 -16.48 5.70
N THR A 84 -2.86 -15.83 6.78
CA THR A 84 -3.96 -16.28 7.63
C THR A 84 -5.31 -15.92 7.03
N PHE A 85 -5.43 -14.74 6.41
CA PHE A 85 -6.68 -14.31 5.80
C PHE A 85 -6.64 -14.57 4.30
N ASP A 86 -7.75 -15.09 3.75
CA ASP A 86 -7.91 -15.35 2.32
C ASP A 86 -8.11 -14.05 1.53
N THR A 87 -7.12 -13.16 1.59
CA THR A 87 -7.19 -11.83 1.00
C THR A 87 -6.88 -11.85 -0.49
N CYS A 88 -7.42 -10.88 -1.23
CA CYS A 88 -7.05 -10.59 -2.61
C CYS A 88 -5.69 -9.89 -2.73
N LEU A 89 -5.01 -9.67 -1.61
CA LEU A 89 -3.65 -9.13 -1.56
C LEU A 89 -2.66 -10.22 -2.04
N ARG A 90 -1.58 -9.80 -2.69
CA ARG A 90 -0.72 -10.73 -3.46
C ARG A 90 0.24 -11.53 -2.59
N HIS A 91 0.69 -12.65 -3.17
CA HIS A 91 1.76 -13.51 -2.67
C HIS A 91 3.06 -12.72 -2.38
N PRO A 92 3.85 -13.10 -1.35
CA PRO A 92 5.09 -12.43 -0.94
C PRO A 92 6.05 -12.06 -2.08
N ILE A 93 6.20 -12.93 -3.08
CA ILE A 93 7.04 -12.68 -4.28
C ILE A 93 6.72 -11.32 -4.94
N THR A 94 5.44 -10.93 -4.97
CA THR A 94 5.09 -9.66 -5.62
C THR A 94 5.35 -8.46 -4.71
N ILE A 95 5.27 -8.66 -3.40
CA ILE A 95 5.71 -7.64 -2.45
C ILE A 95 7.21 -7.42 -2.61
N SER A 96 8.02 -8.48 -2.72
CA SER A 96 9.46 -8.39 -3.00
C SER A 96 9.75 -7.59 -4.28
N LYS A 97 9.07 -7.91 -5.39
CA LYS A 97 9.21 -7.13 -6.65
C LYS A 97 8.81 -5.66 -6.51
N TRP A 98 7.92 -5.35 -5.58
CA TRP A 98 7.53 -3.97 -5.32
C TRP A 98 8.52 -3.21 -4.45
N THR A 99 9.34 -3.91 -3.67
CA THR A 99 10.35 -3.33 -2.79
C THR A 99 11.73 -3.29 -3.45
N GLU A 100 12.00 -4.18 -4.42
CA GLU A 100 13.20 -4.17 -5.27
C GLU A 100 13.43 -2.85 -6.01
N THR A 101 12.41 -2.01 -6.17
CA THR A 101 12.57 -0.69 -6.79
C THR A 101 13.24 0.35 -5.89
N VAL A 102 13.47 0.03 -4.61
CA VAL A 102 14.13 0.91 -3.65
C VAL A 102 15.60 0.50 -3.56
N ASP A 103 16.48 1.49 -3.67
CA ASP A 103 17.92 1.29 -3.53
C ASP A 103 18.27 0.90 -2.10
N GLY A 104 18.97 -0.23 -1.96
CA GLY A 104 19.42 -0.80 -0.68
C GLY A 104 20.93 -0.75 -0.50
N GLU A 105 21.65 -0.04 -1.37
CA GLU A 105 23.11 0.06 -1.33
C GLU A 105 23.62 0.78 -0.08
N ALA A 106 24.90 0.55 0.24
CA ALA A 106 25.54 1.15 1.40
C ALA A 106 25.57 2.69 1.32
N GLY A 107 25.18 3.34 2.41
CA GLY A 107 25.16 4.80 2.52
C GLY A 107 23.79 5.34 2.91
N PHE A 108 23.51 6.58 2.53
CA PHE A 108 22.21 7.20 2.77
C PHE A 108 21.24 6.91 1.63
N THR A 109 20.00 6.58 1.97
CA THR A 109 18.94 6.39 0.96
C THR A 109 18.47 7.74 0.41
N ALA A 110 18.46 7.87 -0.92
CA ALA A 110 17.98 9.09 -1.58
C ALA A 110 16.50 9.37 -1.25
N GLU A 111 15.72 8.31 -1.04
CA GLU A 111 14.31 8.32 -0.64
C GLU A 111 14.11 9.04 0.69
N ALA A 112 14.99 8.84 1.67
CA ALA A 112 14.92 9.53 2.95
C ALA A 112 15.01 11.05 2.78
N PHE A 113 15.99 11.53 1.99
CA PHE A 113 16.13 12.96 1.73
C PHE A 113 14.98 13.54 0.91
N LYS A 114 14.43 12.80 -0.06
CA LYS A 114 13.23 13.21 -0.81
C LYS A 114 12.04 13.43 0.14
N ILE A 115 11.84 12.53 1.10
CA ILE A 115 10.77 12.63 2.11
C ILE A 115 11.00 13.82 3.04
N LEU A 116 12.23 14.04 3.51
CA LEU A 116 12.58 15.19 4.36
C LEU A 116 12.31 16.51 3.64
N LYS A 117 12.72 16.64 2.37
CA LYS A 117 12.45 17.81 1.53
C LYS A 117 10.95 18.05 1.37
N HIS A 118 10.19 16.99 1.10
CA HIS A 118 8.73 17.08 0.99
C HIS A 118 8.07 17.55 2.30
N LYS A 119 8.51 17.02 3.46
CA LYS A 119 8.01 17.45 4.76
C LYS A 119 8.32 18.91 5.06
N ASN A 120 9.54 19.36 4.74
CA ASN A 120 9.96 20.75 4.89
C ASN A 120 9.07 21.70 4.05
N ASN A 121 8.78 21.31 2.80
CA ASN A 121 7.93 22.10 1.89
C ASN A 121 6.48 22.22 2.38
N ILE A 122 5.91 21.17 2.99
CA ILE A 122 4.55 21.20 3.53
C ILE A 122 4.45 22.04 4.80
N SER A 123 5.43 21.89 5.69
CA SER A 123 5.41 22.54 7.01
C SER A 123 5.63 24.05 6.92
N GLY A 124 6.32 24.53 5.87
CA GLY A 124 6.70 25.94 5.71
C GLY A 124 7.74 26.41 6.74
N LYS A 125 8.28 25.49 7.54
CA LYS A 125 9.31 25.71 8.56
C LYS A 125 10.53 24.89 8.22
N GLN A 126 11.72 25.44 8.51
CA GLN A 126 12.99 24.73 8.35
C GLN A 126 13.02 23.48 9.24
N ALA A 127 13.23 22.32 8.65
CA ALA A 127 13.43 21.07 9.36
C ALA A 127 14.80 21.08 10.05
N LEU A 128 14.80 21.05 11.39
CA LEU A 128 15.99 20.78 12.19
C LEU A 128 16.06 19.27 12.48
N CYS A 129 17.22 18.66 12.25
CA CYS A 129 17.45 17.24 12.48
C CYS A 129 18.81 17.01 13.16
N SER A 130 18.86 15.99 14.02
CA SER A 130 20.09 15.45 14.59
C SER A 130 20.39 14.09 13.97
N LEU A 131 21.64 13.86 13.58
CA LEU A 131 22.10 12.54 13.12
C LEU A 131 22.66 11.77 14.31
N MET A 132 22.06 10.64 14.62
CA MET A 132 22.52 9.70 15.65
C MET A 132 22.88 8.39 14.94
N MET A 133 24.03 7.82 15.28
CA MET A 133 24.54 6.60 14.66
C MET A 133 25.03 5.66 15.75
N ASP A 134 24.76 4.38 15.58
CA ASP A 134 25.25 3.30 16.43
C ASP A 134 25.54 2.07 15.55
N VAL A 135 26.35 1.14 16.04
CA VAL A 135 26.75 -0.06 15.31
C VAL A 135 26.09 -1.29 15.92
N ILE A 136 25.49 -2.11 15.06
CA ILE A 136 24.91 -3.40 15.46
C ILE A 136 25.83 -4.51 14.98
N ALA A 137 26.21 -5.42 15.88
CA ALA A 137 26.98 -6.60 15.52
C ALA A 137 26.13 -7.56 14.67
N THR A 138 26.54 -7.78 13.42
CA THR A 138 25.91 -8.74 12.50
C THR A 138 26.70 -10.05 12.47
N ARG A 139 26.06 -11.14 12.03
CA ARG A 139 26.72 -12.44 11.88
C ARG A 139 27.81 -12.33 10.80
N LYS A 140 29.01 -12.84 11.09
CA LYS A 140 30.08 -12.99 10.10
C LYS A 140 29.68 -14.07 9.10
N ASN A 141 29.09 -13.65 7.98
CA ASN A 141 28.70 -14.50 6.86
C ASN A 141 29.01 -13.78 5.54
N LEU A 142 29.21 -14.55 4.48
CA LEU A 142 29.31 -14.04 3.12
C LEU A 142 28.10 -14.56 2.34
N GLU A 143 27.34 -13.65 1.73
CA GLU A 143 26.10 -13.95 1.01
C GLU A 143 26.21 -13.47 -0.43
N TRP A 144 25.66 -14.24 -1.37
CA TRP A 144 25.61 -13.90 -2.80
C TRP A 144 24.19 -13.47 -3.17
N ASP A 145 24.03 -12.26 -3.70
CA ASP A 145 22.72 -11.71 -4.08
C ASP A 145 22.32 -12.02 -5.53
N GLY A 146 23.20 -12.66 -6.31
CA GLY A 146 23.03 -12.88 -7.75
C GLY A 146 23.97 -12.04 -8.63
N ASN A 147 24.58 -10.99 -8.10
CA ASN A 147 25.45 -10.07 -8.82
C ASN A 147 26.78 -9.79 -8.09
N THR A 148 26.76 -9.69 -6.76
CA THR A 148 27.90 -9.36 -5.91
C THR A 148 27.88 -10.13 -4.59
N TYR A 149 29.05 -10.37 -4.00
CA TYR A 149 29.15 -10.95 -2.65
C TYR A 149 29.08 -9.84 -1.61
N HIS A 150 28.19 -10.02 -0.64
CA HIS A 150 27.94 -9.10 0.48
C HIS A 150 28.30 -9.77 1.80
N GLY A 151 28.90 -9.02 2.71
CA GLY A 151 29.23 -9.50 4.05
C GLY A 151 30.69 -9.23 4.42
N TYR A 152 31.14 -9.88 5.49
CA TYR A 152 32.46 -9.72 6.09
C TYR A 152 32.98 -8.27 6.09
N VAL A 153 32.31 -7.39 6.83
CA VAL A 153 32.77 -6.01 7.02
C VAL A 153 33.61 -5.97 8.29
N ASP A 154 34.94 -6.01 8.13
CA ASP A 154 35.87 -5.75 9.23
C ASP A 154 36.01 -4.24 9.38
N LEU A 155 35.14 -3.63 10.18
CA LEU A 155 35.35 -2.27 10.66
C LEU A 155 36.52 -2.33 11.65
N ARG A 156 37.74 -2.15 11.12
CA ARG A 156 38.94 -1.91 11.92
C ARG A 156 38.75 -0.60 12.70
N LEU A 157 38.10 -0.68 13.84
CA LEU A 157 38.10 0.34 14.88
C LEU A 157 39.29 0.10 15.81
#